data_AF-A0A550HH26-F1
#
_entry.id   AF-A0A550HH26-F1
#
_cell.length_a   1.000
_cell.length_b   1.000
_cell.length_c   1.000
_cell.angle_alpha   90.00
_cell.angle_beta   90.00
_cell.angle_gamma   90.00
#
_symmetry.space_group_name_H-M   'P 1'
#
loop_
_entity.id
_entity.type
_entity.pdbx_description
1 polymer ?
#
loop_
_entity_poly.entity_id
_entity_poly.type
_entity_poly.pdbx_seq_one_letter_code
_entity_poly.pdbx_strand_id
1 'polypeptide(L)'
;MPTSRQGGGHPSPAAVSTVGLRKSYGDKTVLDGIDLRIPAGSVFALLGPNGAGKTTAVKILSTLISADGGQAQVAGHDIATSPDGV
;
A
#
# COMPACT_ATOMS: atom_id res chain seq x y z
N MET A 1 8.91 -16.19 35.22
CA MET A 1 9.17 -14.80 34.80
C MET A 1 9.33 -14.77 33.29
N PRO A 2 8.44 -14.14 32.50
CA PRO A 2 8.81 -13.77 31.14
C PRO A 2 9.55 -12.42 31.19
N THR A 3 10.84 -12.42 30.88
CA THR A 3 11.59 -11.19 30.68
C THR A 3 11.32 -10.69 29.27
N SER A 4 10.55 -9.61 29.16
CA SER A 4 10.37 -8.85 27.92
C SER A 4 11.72 -8.37 27.41
N ARG A 5 12.20 -8.93 26.28
CA ARG A 5 13.30 -8.33 25.53
C ARG A 5 12.74 -7.14 24.76
N GLN A 6 12.97 -5.94 25.26
CA GLN A 6 12.92 -4.74 24.44
C GLN A 6 14.04 -4.83 23.40
N GLY A 7 13.68 -5.12 22.15
CA GLY A 7 14.53 -4.91 21.00
C GLY A 7 14.41 -3.45 20.57
N GLY A 8 15.52 -2.71 20.58
CA GLY A 8 15.58 -1.31 20.16
C GLY A 8 14.92 -1.09 18.79
N GLY A 9 13.99 -0.14 18.75
CA GLY A 9 13.14 0.16 17.61
C GLY A 9 13.92 0.67 16.41
N HIS A 10 14.40 -0.26 15.59
CA HIS A 10 14.56 0.02 14.17
C HIS A 10 13.13 0.12 13.62
N PRO A 11 12.75 1.20 12.92
CA PRO A 11 11.44 1.23 12.29
C PRO A 11 11.38 0.02 11.35
N SER A 12 10.51 -0.94 11.67
CA SER A 12 10.33 -2.13 10.84
C SER A 12 10.13 -1.69 9.40
N PRO A 13 10.81 -2.32 8.42
CA PRO A 13 10.61 -1.99 7.03
C PRO A 13 9.11 -2.05 6.70
N ALA A 14 8.62 -1.07 5.93
CA ALA A 14 7.23 -1.05 5.52
C ALA A 14 6.99 -2.24 4.57
N ALA A 15 5.99 -3.06 4.88
CA ALA A 15 5.56 -4.12 3.98
C ALA A 15 4.79 -3.55 2.78
N VAL A 16 4.14 -2.40 2.96
CA VAL A 16 3.50 -1.64 1.88
C VAL A 16 3.79 -0.17 2.08
N SER A 17 4.21 0.51 1.01
CA SER A 17 4.33 1.96 1.00
C SER A 17 3.81 2.56 -0.30
N THR A 18 3.08 3.66 -0.21
CA THR A 18 2.64 4.44 -1.38
C THR A 18 2.95 5.91 -1.17
N VAL A 19 3.31 6.60 -2.25
CA VAL A 19 3.46 8.04 -2.28
C VAL A 19 2.66 8.59 -3.46
N GLY A 20 1.61 9.35 -3.14
CA GLY A 20 0.76 10.02 -4.12
C GLY A 20 0.05 9.05 -5.07
N LEU A 21 -0.38 7.88 -4.60
CA LEU A 21 -1.00 6.87 -5.48
C LEU A 21 -2.32 7.37 -6.07
N ARG A 22 -2.43 7.33 -7.40
CA ARG A 22 -3.57 7.86 -8.16
C ARG A 22 -4.20 6.83 -9.07
N LYS A 23 -5.53 6.93 -9.22
CA LYS A 23 -6.30 6.15 -10.19
C LYS A 23 -7.58 6.87 -10.58
N SER A 24 -7.85 6.91 -11.87
CA SER A 24 -9.08 7.39 -12.47
C SER A 24 -9.66 6.34 -13.43
N TYR A 25 -10.97 6.39 -13.63
CA TYR A 25 -11.66 5.65 -14.68
C TYR A 25 -12.50 6.64 -15.49
N GLY A 26 -12.07 6.94 -16.71
CA GLY A 26 -12.58 8.09 -17.47
C GLY A 26 -12.38 9.37 -16.66
N ASP A 27 -13.43 10.19 -16.54
CA ASP A 27 -13.39 11.47 -15.82
C ASP A 27 -13.52 11.32 -14.30
N LYS A 28 -13.68 10.09 -13.78
CA LYS A 28 -13.87 9.84 -12.36
C LYS A 28 -12.56 9.49 -11.66
N THR A 29 -12.06 10.40 -10.84
CA THR A 29 -10.98 10.12 -9.88
C THR A 29 -11.48 9.18 -8.78
N VAL A 30 -10.78 8.07 -8.57
CA VAL A 30 -11.08 7.06 -7.55
C VAL A 30 -10.05 7.07 -6.43
N LEU A 31 -8.77 7.26 -6.77
CA LEU A 31 -7.69 7.51 -5.80
C LEU A 31 -7.03 8.84 -6.16
N ASP A 32 -6.99 9.77 -5.21
CA ASP A 32 -6.45 11.11 -5.40
C ASP A 32 -5.20 11.36 -4.55
N GLY A 33 -4.11 10.67 -4.89
CA GLY A 33 -2.81 10.91 -4.26
C GLY A 33 -2.71 10.35 -2.85
N ILE A 34 -3.02 9.08 -2.65
CA ILE A 34 -2.99 8.46 -1.31
C ILE A 34 -1.56 8.07 -0.88
N ASP A 35 -1.22 8.43 0.34
CA ASP A 35 0.03 8.06 1.01
C ASP A 35 -0.25 6.99 2.07
N LEU A 36 0.46 5.88 1.99
CA LEU A 36 0.36 4.77 2.93
C LEU A 36 1.75 4.34 3.37
N ARG A 37 1.87 3.97 4.65
CA ARG A 37 3.05 3.30 5.19
C ARG A 37 2.61 2.25 6.19
N ILE A 38 2.58 1.00 5.75
CA ILE A 38 2.11 -0.14 6.54
C ILE A 38 3.33 -0.95 6.99
N PRO A 39 3.63 -0.99 8.30
CA PRO A 39 4.75 -1.77 8.82
C PRO A 39 4.57 -3.28 8.58
N ALA A 40 5.68 -3.99 8.34
CA ALA A 40 5.68 -5.44 8.37
C ALA A 40 5.18 -5.98 9.73
N GLY A 41 4.42 -7.08 9.70
CA GLY A 41 3.86 -7.70 10.90
C GLY A 41 2.61 -7.01 11.48
N SER A 42 2.02 -6.07 10.76
CA SER A 42 0.78 -5.39 11.15
C SER A 42 -0.44 -5.89 10.37
N VAL A 43 -1.62 -5.74 10.97
CA VAL A 43 -2.90 -5.88 10.27
C VAL A 43 -3.43 -4.47 10.02
N PHE A 44 -3.65 -4.14 8.75
CA PHE A 44 -4.16 -2.85 8.31
C PHE A 44 -5.52 -3.02 7.62
N ALA A 45 -6.48 -2.15 7.94
CA ALA A 45 -7.82 -2.17 7.36
C ALA A 45 -8.12 -0.87 6.60
N LEU A 46 -8.59 -1.01 5.37
CA LEU A 46 -9.16 0.09 4.59
C LEU A 46 -10.68 0.13 4.82
N LEU A 47 -11.19 1.22 5.40
CA LEU A 47 -12.61 1.43 5.69
C LEU A 47 -13.14 2.65 4.95
N GLY A 48 -14.43 2.62 4.61
CA GLY A 48 -15.09 3.71 3.88
C GLY A 48 -16.32 3.23 3.12
N PRO A 49 -17.15 4.15 2.58
CA PRO A 49 -18.36 3.81 1.85
C PRO A 49 -18.05 3.11 0.52
N ASN A 50 -19.10 2.57 -0.12
CA ASN A 50 -18.98 2.02 -1.47
C ASN A 50 -18.52 3.11 -2.45
N GLY A 51 -17.61 2.74 -3.36
CA GLY A 51 -17.03 3.68 -4.31
C GLY A 51 -15.87 4.53 -3.77
N ALA A 52 -15.50 4.43 -2.50
CA ALA A 52 -14.36 5.16 -1.92
C ALA A 52 -12.96 4.69 -2.39
N GLY A 53 -12.88 3.79 -3.38
CA GLY A 53 -11.60 3.33 -3.94
C GLY A 53 -10.89 2.20 -3.19
N LYS A 54 -11.46 1.65 -2.11
CA LYS A 54 -10.85 0.56 -1.32
C LYS A 54 -10.39 -0.63 -2.18
N THR A 55 -11.30 -1.21 -2.95
CA THR A 55 -11.00 -2.35 -3.83
C THR A 55 -10.01 -1.97 -4.93
N THR A 56 -10.05 -0.73 -5.41
CA THR A 56 -9.10 -0.21 -6.39
C THR A 56 -7.69 -0.12 -5.82
N ALA A 57 -7.53 0.41 -4.60
CA ALA A 57 -6.25 0.45 -3.91
C ALA A 57 -5.68 -0.96 -3.69
N VAL A 58 -6.50 -1.90 -3.21
CA VAL A 58 -6.07 -3.31 -3.03
C VAL A 58 -5.66 -3.93 -4.36
N LYS A 59 -6.43 -3.77 -5.44
CA LYS A 59 -6.09 -4.32 -6.75
C LYS A 59 -4.79 -3.77 -7.33
N ILE A 60 -4.50 -2.48 -7.09
CA ILE A 60 -3.23 -1.87 -7.51
C ILE A 60 -2.08 -2.46 -6.71
N LEU A 61 -2.20 -2.49 -5.38
CA LEU A 61 -1.16 -3.03 -4.51
C LEU A 61 -0.92 -4.53 -4.72
N SER A 62 -1.93 -5.26 -5.20
CA SER A 62 -1.81 -6.67 -5.59
C SER A 62 -1.49 -6.87 -7.08
N THR A 63 -0.98 -5.84 -7.76
CA THR A 63 -0.56 -5.84 -9.17
C THR A 63 -1.61 -6.28 -10.20
N LEU A 64 -2.89 -6.38 -9.82
CA LEU A 64 -3.99 -6.80 -10.70
C LEU A 64 -4.39 -5.72 -11.70
N ILE A 65 -4.12 -4.45 -11.38
CA ILE A 65 -4.33 -3.29 -12.27
C ILE A 65 -3.21 -2.27 -12.04
N SER A 66 -2.88 -1.49 -13.07
CA SER A 66 -1.91 -0.39 -12.94
C SER A 66 -2.52 0.85 -12.28
N ALA A 67 -1.71 1.55 -11.48
CA ALA A 67 -1.96 2.93 -11.07
C ALA A 67 -1.77 3.88 -12.27
N ASP A 68 -2.38 5.07 -12.20
CA ASP A 68 -2.18 6.12 -13.22
C ASP A 68 -1.05 7.09 -12.82
N GLY A 69 -0.63 7.06 -11.56
CA GLY A 69 0.47 7.87 -11.06
C GLY A 69 0.80 7.60 -9.59
N GLY A 70 1.87 8.24 -9.12
CA GLY A 70 2.46 7.99 -7.81
C GLY A 70 3.46 6.84 -7.83
N GLN A 71 3.93 6.47 -6.64
CA GLN A 71 4.84 5.35 -6.42
C GLN A 71 4.22 4.38 -5.42
N ALA A 72 4.48 3.08 -5.60
CA ALA A 72 4.06 2.06 -4.67
C ALA A 72 5.06 0.91 -4.62
N GLN A 73 5.35 0.45 -3.40
CA GLN A 73 6.18 -0.72 -3.14
C GLN A 73 5.45 -1.68 -2.21
N VAL A 74 5.60 -2.97 -2.50
CA VAL A 74 5.12 -4.08 -1.67
C VAL A 74 6.27 -5.04 -1.43
N ALA A 75 6.53 -5.37 -0.16
CA ALA A 75 7.65 -6.22 0.26
C ALA A 75 9.03 -5.80 -0.30
N GLY A 76 9.22 -4.50 -0.59
CA GLY A 76 10.46 -3.98 -1.19
C GLY A 76 10.52 -4.05 -2.72
N HIS A 77 9.47 -4.54 -3.38
CA HIS A 77 9.33 -4.55 -4.83
C HIS A 77 8.48 -3.37 -5.30
N ASP A 78 8.99 -2.62 -6.27
CA ASP A 78 8.20 -1.61 -6.98
C ASP A 78 7.17 -2.30 -7.87
N ILE A 79 5.90 -1.96 -7.69
CA ILE A 79 4.79 -2.65 -8.37
C ILE A 79 4.71 -2.33 -9.86
N ALA A 80 5.35 -1.26 -10.33
CA ALA A 80 5.35 -0.85 -11.73
C ALA A 80 6.53 -1.48 -12.49
N THR A 81 7.69 -1.61 -11.85
CA THR A 81 8.90 -2.17 -12.51
C THR A 81 9.18 -3.63 -12.17
N SER A 82 8.58 -4.17 -11.12
CA SER A 82 8.83 -5.55 -10.66
C SER A 82 7.57 -6.26 -10.12
N PRO A 83 6.46 -6.30 -10.89
CA PRO A 83 5.19 -6.86 -10.43
C PRO A 83 5.24 -8.36 -10.12
N ASP A 84 6.12 -9.13 -10.78
CA ASP A 84 6.27 -10.58 -10.56
C ASP A 84 6.99 -10.92 -9.24
N GLY A 85 7.62 -9.92 -8.60
CA GLY A 85 8.29 -10.07 -7.31
C GLY A 85 7.41 -9.77 -6.10
N VAL A 86 6.18 -9.29 -6.33
CA VAL A 86 5.22 -8.90 -5.29
C VAL A 86 4.49 -10.13 -4.70
#